data_AF-A0A9P1C6P1-F1
#
_entry.id   AF-A0A9P1C6P1-F1
#
_cell.length_a   1.000
_cell.length_b   1.000
_cell.length_c   1.000
_cell.angle_alpha   90.00
_cell.angle_beta   90.00
_cell.angle_gamma   90.00
#
_symmetry.space_group_name_H-M   'P 1'
#
loop_
_entity.id
_entity.type
_entity.pdbx_description
1 polymer ?
#
loop_
_entity_poly.entity_id
_entity_poly.type
_entity_poly.pdbx_seq_one_letter_code
_entity_poly.pdbx_strand_id
1 'polypeptide(L)'
;MPGRDETTTAGHQLHVLPRQLPVFDLKPGGGLELVMAGERKYSSKFLVQKMRRWMHVAITWSFNSSENDFKVAVFQDGVQVACGTEVWAINADSDLRLGPFMGNLCEFRTWAHAKSASEVELSMYRRCGGEEPGLECCLSLRPARGLADSTVDPQKVLESGHAFLDRGQCEGDVTWDGDCPRQLVDAHVQIPVEPAATCPVCSLPFSNESQYCRECGQKRPLKQAKPEFQKLDADPWTDESLQRAWTWLDSRHETEASLRRSLAEHREAELEQRQVQEQQRKAYLELQERRIQQEQEEAKAREEEANKHLMEVDLVQRQAGPSLLRRLASWTCPFSGL
;
A
#
# COMPACT_ATOMS: atom_id res chain seq x y z
N MET A 1 -31.99 -6.83 71.14
CA MET A 1 -30.87 -7.50 70.46
C MET A 1 -31.26 -7.65 69.00
N PRO A 2 -30.85 -6.73 68.11
CA PRO A 2 -31.23 -6.79 66.70
C PRO A 2 -30.31 -7.72 65.92
N GLY A 3 -30.88 -8.42 64.94
CA GLY A 3 -30.22 -9.40 64.09
C GLY A 3 -29.21 -8.77 63.14
N ARG A 4 -28.15 -9.54 62.84
CA ARG A 4 -27.16 -9.23 61.81
C ARG A 4 -27.69 -9.73 60.47
N ASP A 5 -27.82 -8.83 59.52
CA ASP A 5 -28.00 -9.15 58.11
C ASP A 5 -26.68 -9.65 57.52
N GLU A 6 -26.71 -10.88 56.99
CA GLU A 6 -25.63 -11.47 56.22
C GLU A 6 -25.66 -10.93 54.79
N THR A 7 -24.70 -10.07 54.46
CA THR A 7 -24.46 -9.61 53.10
C THR A 7 -23.86 -10.75 52.27
N THR A 8 -24.66 -11.30 51.36
CA THR A 8 -24.24 -12.29 50.37
C THR A 8 -23.35 -11.62 49.32
N THR A 9 -22.03 -11.83 49.44
CA THR A 9 -21.04 -11.40 48.43
C THR A 9 -21.18 -12.28 47.19
N ALA A 10 -21.78 -11.74 46.12
CA ALA A 10 -21.80 -12.39 44.81
C ALA A 10 -20.38 -12.42 44.23
N GLY A 11 -19.72 -13.57 44.31
CA GLY A 11 -18.45 -13.81 43.64
C GLY A 11 -18.66 -13.83 42.12
N HIS A 12 -18.25 -12.77 41.43
CA HIS A 12 -18.09 -12.81 39.98
C HIS A 12 -16.89 -13.68 39.63
N GLN A 13 -17.16 -14.94 39.28
CA GLN A 13 -16.16 -15.86 38.76
C GLN A 13 -15.86 -15.45 37.31
N LEU A 14 -14.76 -14.72 37.11
CA LEU A 14 -14.23 -14.39 35.80
C LEU A 14 -13.74 -15.71 35.16
N HIS A 15 -14.58 -16.33 34.33
CA HIS A 15 -14.16 -17.44 33.49
C HIS A 15 -13.16 -16.93 32.44
N VAL A 16 -11.87 -17.03 32.74
CA VAL A 16 -10.80 -16.83 31.76
C VAL A 16 -10.83 -18.04 30.83
N LEU A 17 -11.50 -17.89 29.69
CA LEU A 17 -11.43 -18.89 28.62
C LEU A 17 -9.97 -19.08 28.19
N PRO A 18 -9.53 -20.31 27.87
CA PRO A 18 -8.18 -20.56 27.39
C PRO A 18 -7.91 -19.68 26.16
N ARG A 19 -6.83 -18.88 26.26
CA ARG A 19 -6.41 -17.94 25.21
C ARG A 19 -6.09 -18.73 23.94
N GLN A 20 -6.94 -18.59 22.93
CA GLN A 20 -6.63 -19.06 21.59
C GLN A 20 -5.68 -18.04 20.94
N LEU A 21 -4.49 -18.50 20.58
CA LEU A 21 -3.53 -17.72 19.79
C LEU A 21 -4.11 -17.48 18.39
N PRO A 22 -3.76 -16.36 17.73
CA PRO A 22 -4.06 -16.23 16.31
C PRO A 22 -3.37 -17.37 15.57
N VAL A 23 -4.15 -18.15 14.82
CA VAL A 23 -3.65 -19.25 14.01
C VAL A 23 -3.75 -18.84 12.55
N PHE A 24 -2.62 -18.89 11.87
CA PHE A 24 -2.59 -18.82 10.43
C PHE A 24 -2.78 -20.23 9.87
N ASP A 25 -3.96 -20.51 9.31
CA ASP A 25 -4.30 -21.82 8.78
C ASP A 25 -4.51 -21.74 7.26
N LEU A 26 -3.81 -22.61 6.53
CA LEU A 26 -4.04 -22.80 5.11
C LEU A 26 -4.97 -23.99 4.95
N LYS A 27 -6.25 -23.70 4.66
CA LYS A 27 -7.26 -24.75 4.59
C LYS A 27 -6.98 -25.74 3.46
N PRO A 28 -7.37 -27.03 3.60
CA PRO A 28 -7.55 -27.95 2.48
C PRO A 28 -8.63 -27.36 1.57
N GLY A 29 -8.22 -26.56 0.60
CA GLY A 29 -9.10 -25.50 0.14
C GLY A 29 -8.34 -24.32 -0.45
N GLY A 30 -7.06 -24.19 -0.09
CA GLY A 30 -6.25 -23.03 -0.34
C GLY A 30 -6.99 -21.76 0.06
N GLY A 31 -7.84 -21.81 1.08
CA GLY A 31 -8.27 -20.58 1.72
C GLY A 31 -7.11 -20.12 2.59
N LEU A 32 -6.77 -18.84 2.54
CA LEU A 32 -6.00 -18.24 3.61
C LEU A 32 -6.99 -17.84 4.69
N GLU A 33 -6.96 -18.55 5.82
CA GLU A 33 -7.79 -18.26 6.98
C GLU A 33 -6.89 -17.72 8.09
N LEU A 34 -7.05 -16.43 8.37
CA LEU A 34 -6.52 -15.85 9.59
C LEU A 34 -7.60 -16.01 10.66
N VAL A 35 -7.35 -16.91 11.60
CA VAL A 35 -8.20 -17.08 12.78
C VAL A 35 -7.64 -16.20 13.88
N MET A 36 -8.35 -15.14 14.23
CA MET A 36 -7.97 -14.23 15.31
C MET A 36 -8.58 -14.70 16.63
N ALA A 37 -8.06 -14.19 17.75
CA ALA A 37 -8.63 -14.44 19.07
C ALA A 37 -10.12 -14.04 19.11
N GLY A 38 -10.98 -14.90 19.67
CA GLY A 38 -12.44 -14.69 19.68
C GLY A 38 -13.18 -15.36 18.53
N GLU A 39 -12.58 -16.36 17.89
CA GLU A 39 -13.16 -17.16 16.78
C GLU A 39 -13.55 -16.33 15.54
N ARG A 40 -13.05 -15.09 15.44
CA ARG A 40 -13.21 -14.28 14.22
C ARG A 40 -12.32 -14.86 13.14
N LYS A 41 -12.97 -15.27 12.05
CA LYS A 41 -12.32 -15.90 10.90
C LYS A 41 -12.29 -14.92 9.75
N TYR A 42 -11.11 -14.45 9.42
CA TYR A 42 -10.87 -13.78 8.15
C TYR A 42 -10.47 -14.85 7.15
N SER A 43 -11.45 -15.55 6.60
CA SER A 43 -11.23 -16.34 5.41
C SER A 43 -11.24 -15.38 4.22
N SER A 44 -10.13 -15.24 3.52
CA SER A 44 -10.27 -14.78 2.15
C SER A 44 -11.08 -15.87 1.43
N LYS A 45 -12.18 -15.51 0.76
CA LYS A 45 -12.87 -16.44 -0.17
C LYS A 45 -11.99 -16.83 -1.36
N PHE A 46 -10.71 -16.46 -1.33
CA PHE A 46 -9.77 -16.68 -2.40
C PHE A 46 -9.28 -18.12 -2.35
N LEU A 47 -9.46 -18.80 -3.47
CA LEU A 47 -8.81 -20.06 -3.77
C LEU A 47 -7.31 -19.79 -4.03
N VAL A 48 -6.49 -19.72 -2.96
CA VAL A 48 -5.06 -20.09 -3.02
C VAL A 48 -4.89 -21.50 -3.62
N GLN A 49 -5.96 -22.30 -3.68
CA GLN A 49 -5.95 -23.73 -3.96
C GLN A 49 -5.51 -24.16 -5.35
N LYS A 50 -5.36 -23.28 -6.33
CA LYS A 50 -5.19 -23.74 -7.71
C LYS A 50 -3.81 -23.55 -8.32
N MET A 51 -2.84 -23.00 -7.59
CA MET A 51 -1.56 -22.71 -8.23
C MET A 51 -0.39 -23.25 -7.42
N ARG A 52 0.27 -24.27 -7.99
CA ARG A 52 1.64 -24.69 -7.66
C ARG A 52 2.63 -23.60 -8.10
N ARG A 53 2.44 -22.37 -7.62
CA ARG A 53 3.25 -21.19 -7.97
C ARG A 53 3.68 -20.48 -6.70
N TRP A 54 4.82 -19.79 -6.78
CA TRP A 54 5.24 -18.86 -5.75
C TRP A 54 4.26 -17.70 -5.64
N MET A 55 3.96 -17.31 -4.41
CA MET A 55 3.13 -16.15 -4.11
C MET A 55 3.74 -15.37 -2.96
N HIS A 56 3.56 -14.06 -2.98
CA HIS A 56 3.91 -13.21 -1.85
C HIS A 56 2.66 -12.96 -1.01
N VAL A 57 2.78 -13.14 0.31
CA VAL A 57 1.72 -12.84 1.27
C VAL A 57 2.29 -11.90 2.32
N ALA A 58 1.58 -10.81 2.60
CA ALA A 58 1.88 -9.94 3.72
C ALA A 58 0.61 -9.66 4.53
N ILE A 59 0.79 -9.53 5.84
CA ILE A 59 -0.25 -9.12 6.77
C ILE A 59 0.30 -7.91 7.51
N THR A 60 -0.46 -6.83 7.52
CA THR A 60 -0.08 -5.60 8.22
C THR A 60 -1.06 -5.32 9.32
N TRP A 61 -0.54 -4.74 10.39
CA TRP A 61 -1.34 -4.42 11.55
C TRP A 61 -0.98 -3.06 12.14
N SER A 62 -1.90 -2.10 12.00
CA SER A 62 -1.70 -0.73 12.49
C SER A 62 -2.70 -0.37 13.57
N PHE A 63 -2.23 0.26 14.66
CA PHE A 63 -3.09 0.85 15.68
C PHE A 63 -3.35 2.33 15.39
N ASN A 64 -4.61 2.73 15.39
CA ASN A 64 -4.99 4.14 15.31
C ASN A 64 -5.45 4.64 16.69
N SER A 65 -4.62 5.44 17.36
CA SER A 65 -4.89 5.94 18.71
C SER A 65 -6.11 6.87 18.78
N SER A 66 -6.45 7.59 17.70
CA SER A 66 -7.61 8.50 17.71
C SER A 66 -8.93 7.75 17.64
N GLU A 67 -8.95 6.62 16.94
CA GLU A 67 -10.14 5.77 16.77
C GLU A 67 -10.19 4.63 17.80
N ASN A 68 -9.10 4.44 18.56
CA ASN A 68 -8.88 3.30 19.46
C ASN A 68 -9.19 1.96 18.77
N ASP A 69 -8.74 1.84 17.52
CA ASP A 69 -9.07 0.73 16.64
C ASP A 69 -7.81 0.22 15.95
N PHE A 70 -7.75 -1.09 15.71
CA PHE A 70 -6.67 -1.68 14.96
C PHE A 70 -7.13 -2.04 13.55
N LYS A 71 -6.37 -1.61 12.54
CA LYS A 71 -6.61 -1.96 11.14
C LYS A 71 -5.69 -3.09 10.72
N VAL A 72 -6.30 -4.18 10.26
CA VAL A 72 -5.61 -5.35 9.71
C VAL A 72 -5.81 -5.35 8.20
N ALA A 73 -4.74 -5.54 7.44
CA ALA A 73 -4.82 -5.72 6.00
C ALA A 73 -4.02 -6.95 5.55
N VAL A 74 -4.56 -7.67 4.58
CA VAL A 74 -3.93 -8.84 3.96
C VAL A 74 -3.64 -8.51 2.52
N PHE A 75 -2.41 -8.77 2.10
CA PHE A 75 -1.90 -8.53 0.77
C PHE A 75 -1.48 -9.84 0.12
N GLN A 76 -1.80 -9.97 -1.17
CA GLN A 76 -1.34 -11.07 -2.01
C GLN A 76 -0.68 -10.46 -3.25
N ASP A 77 0.55 -10.88 -3.54
CA ASP A 77 1.32 -10.42 -4.68
C ASP A 77 1.31 -8.87 -4.77
N GLY A 78 1.48 -8.23 -3.60
CA GLY A 78 1.54 -6.76 -3.43
C GLY A 78 0.19 -6.05 -3.42
N VAL A 79 -0.90 -6.74 -3.75
CA VAL A 79 -2.25 -6.15 -3.83
C VAL A 79 -3.03 -6.45 -2.55
N GLN A 80 -3.69 -5.44 -1.97
CA GLN A 80 -4.56 -5.63 -0.82
C GLN A 80 -5.79 -6.47 -1.23
N VAL A 81 -5.97 -7.64 -0.61
CA VAL A 81 -7.07 -8.57 -0.90
C VAL A 81 -8.13 -8.60 0.19
N ALA A 82 -7.78 -8.19 1.42
CA ALA A 82 -8.73 -8.05 2.51
C ALA A 82 -8.28 -6.94 3.47
N CYS A 83 -9.25 -6.33 4.15
CA CYS A 83 -9.00 -5.45 5.29
C CYS A 83 -10.14 -5.58 6.29
N GLY A 84 -9.83 -5.30 7.56
CA GLY A 84 -10.80 -5.29 8.63
C GLY A 84 -10.31 -4.44 9.80
N THR A 85 -11.22 -4.22 10.73
CA THR A 85 -10.93 -3.59 12.01
C THR A 85 -11.08 -4.61 13.13
N GLU A 86 -10.12 -4.62 14.04
CA GLU A 86 -10.06 -5.50 15.19
C GLU A 86 -9.83 -4.68 16.45
N VAL A 87 -10.48 -5.09 17.54
CA VAL A 87 -10.48 -4.32 18.79
C VAL A 87 -9.32 -4.72 19.71
N TRP A 88 -8.62 -5.83 19.42
CA TRP A 88 -7.70 -6.47 20.38
C TRP A 88 -6.29 -6.62 19.85
N ALA A 89 -5.30 -6.20 20.64
CA ALA A 89 -3.88 -6.45 20.39
C ALA A 89 -3.50 -7.93 20.61
N ILE A 90 -2.55 -8.45 19.83
CA ILE A 90 -1.97 -9.79 20.01
C ILE A 90 -1.01 -9.55 21.16
N ASN A 91 -1.25 -10.25 22.27
CA ASN A 91 -0.39 -10.14 23.42
C ASN A 91 1.04 -10.54 23.03
N ALA A 92 1.99 -9.65 23.31
CA ALA A 92 3.40 -9.80 22.96
C ALA A 92 4.06 -11.05 23.58
N ASP A 93 3.42 -11.69 24.56
CA ASP A 93 3.97 -12.84 25.29
C ASP A 93 3.84 -14.18 24.55
N SER A 94 3.49 -14.19 23.27
CA SER A 94 3.26 -15.42 22.51
C SER A 94 4.45 -15.75 21.62
N ASP A 95 4.92 -17.01 21.67
CA ASP A 95 5.92 -17.50 20.73
C ASP A 95 5.40 -17.38 19.29
N LEU A 96 6.19 -16.77 18.42
CA LEU A 96 5.96 -16.80 16.99
C LEU A 96 6.33 -18.19 16.44
N ARG A 97 5.33 -18.94 15.97
CA ARG A 97 5.53 -20.28 15.43
C ARG A 97 5.08 -20.36 13.98
N LEU A 98 5.95 -20.90 13.13
CA LEU A 98 5.55 -21.38 11.81
C LEU A 98 5.01 -22.80 11.99
N GLY A 99 3.69 -22.95 11.89
CA GLY A 99 3.02 -24.25 12.02
C GLY A 99 3.42 -25.22 10.90
N PRO A 100 2.98 -26.49 10.97
CA PRO A 100 3.24 -27.46 9.91
C PRO A 100 2.67 -26.96 8.58
N PHE A 101 3.56 -26.58 7.67
CA PHE A 101 3.20 -26.07 6.36
C PHE A 101 3.64 -27.06 5.27
N MET A 102 2.66 -27.58 4.53
CA MET A 102 2.91 -28.48 3.39
C MET A 102 3.24 -27.67 2.13
N GLY A 103 4.40 -27.03 2.11
CA GLY A 103 4.87 -26.23 0.98
C GLY A 103 6.30 -25.74 1.17
N ASN A 104 6.75 -24.91 0.23
CA ASN A 104 8.06 -24.27 0.30
C ASN A 104 7.89 -22.80 0.69
N LEU A 105 8.74 -22.34 1.61
CA LEU A 105 8.89 -20.92 1.95
C LEU A 105 10.27 -20.47 1.48
N CYS A 106 10.37 -19.26 0.93
CA CYS A 106 11.65 -18.71 0.49
C CYS A 106 12.19 -17.64 1.45
N GLU A 107 11.32 -16.86 2.07
CA GLU A 107 11.67 -15.77 2.98
C GLU A 107 10.55 -15.55 4.00
N PHE A 108 10.92 -15.27 5.25
CA PHE A 108 10.00 -14.86 6.30
C PHE A 108 10.52 -13.57 6.94
N ARG A 109 9.66 -12.57 7.14
CA ARG A 109 10.05 -11.25 7.63
C ARG A 109 9.03 -10.72 8.62
N THR A 110 9.50 -10.00 9.65
CA THR A 110 8.66 -9.24 10.57
C THR A 110 9.19 -7.81 10.71
N TRP A 111 8.28 -6.85 10.87
CA TRP A 111 8.60 -5.45 11.04
C TRP A 111 7.91 -4.90 12.29
N ALA A 112 8.56 -3.95 12.95
CA ALA A 112 8.07 -3.23 14.12
C ALA A 112 6.92 -2.26 13.81
N HIS A 113 6.58 -2.07 12.53
CA HIS A 113 5.53 -1.16 12.08
C HIS A 113 4.70 -1.77 10.95
N ALA A 114 3.47 -1.29 10.79
CA ALA A 114 2.62 -1.65 9.68
C ALA A 114 3.14 -1.02 8.39
N LYS A 115 3.59 -1.85 7.45
CA LYS A 115 3.93 -1.39 6.10
C LYS A 115 2.66 -0.94 5.38
N SER A 116 2.78 0.15 4.62
CA SER A 116 1.75 0.61 3.68
C SER A 116 1.65 -0.32 2.46
N ALA A 117 0.57 -0.18 1.68
CA ALA A 117 0.36 -0.99 0.48
C ALA A 117 1.50 -0.86 -0.54
N SER A 118 2.01 0.35 -0.75
CA SER A 118 3.15 0.62 -1.65
C SER A 118 4.45 0.01 -1.13
N GLU A 119 4.71 0.07 0.17
CA GLU A 119 5.89 -0.56 0.76
C GLU A 119 5.82 -2.09 0.68
N VAL A 120 4.64 -2.68 0.87
CA VAL A 120 4.42 -4.12 0.67
C VAL A 120 4.70 -4.50 -0.79
N GLU A 121 4.15 -3.77 -1.75
CA GLU A 121 4.39 -3.98 -3.19
C GLU A 121 5.89 -3.84 -3.55
N LEU A 122 6.59 -2.84 -3.01
CA LEU A 122 8.02 -2.67 -3.27
C LEU A 122 8.85 -3.78 -2.63
N SER A 123 8.46 -4.22 -1.42
CA SER A 123 9.20 -5.22 -0.66
C SER A 123 9.17 -6.62 -1.30
N MET A 124 8.07 -6.99 -1.97
CA MET A 124 7.97 -8.32 -2.60
C MET A 124 8.91 -8.50 -3.80
N TYR A 125 9.37 -7.42 -4.42
CA TYR A 125 10.30 -7.48 -5.56
C TYR A 125 11.76 -7.43 -5.15
N ARG A 126 12.05 -7.23 -3.86
CA ARG A 126 13.41 -7.09 -3.36
C ARG A 126 13.68 -8.15 -2.33
N ARG A 127 14.91 -8.65 -2.31
CA ARG A 127 15.35 -9.47 -1.19
C ARG A 127 15.53 -8.61 0.04
N CYS A 128 15.32 -9.23 1.18
CA CYS A 128 15.62 -8.66 2.47
C CYS A 128 17.12 -8.37 2.57
N GLY A 129 17.48 -7.10 2.74
CA GLY A 129 18.88 -6.69 2.92
C GLY A 129 19.37 -6.73 4.36
N GLY A 130 18.48 -6.95 5.33
CA GLY A 130 18.81 -6.88 6.77
C GLY A 130 18.86 -5.45 7.35
N GLU A 131 19.13 -4.44 6.51
CA GLU A 131 19.24 -3.03 6.92
C GLU A 131 17.94 -2.22 6.73
N GLU A 132 16.82 -2.89 6.45
CA GLU A 132 15.55 -2.21 6.22
C GLU A 132 15.05 -1.56 7.53
N PRO A 133 14.66 -0.27 7.53
CA PRO A 133 14.15 0.39 8.73
C PRO A 133 12.99 -0.37 9.36
N GLY A 134 13.07 -0.61 10.67
CA GLY A 134 12.03 -1.32 11.42
C GLY A 134 11.89 -2.81 11.12
N LEU A 135 12.81 -3.43 10.39
CA LEU A 135 12.87 -4.89 10.25
C LEU A 135 13.37 -5.50 11.57
N GLU A 136 12.58 -6.41 12.14
CA GLU A 136 12.93 -7.07 13.41
C GLU A 136 13.49 -8.47 13.18
N CYS A 137 12.95 -9.19 12.21
CA CYS A 137 13.38 -10.54 11.89
C CYS A 137 13.35 -10.75 10.38
N CYS A 138 14.37 -11.42 9.88
CA CYS A 138 14.44 -11.82 8.49
C CYS A 138 15.11 -13.19 8.38
N LEU A 139 14.33 -14.19 7.98
CA LEU A 139 14.79 -15.54 7.75
C LEU A 139 14.82 -15.79 6.25
N SER A 140 16.02 -15.76 5.66
CA SER A 140 16.24 -16.21 4.30
C SER A 140 16.21 -17.74 4.30
N LEU A 141 15.06 -18.33 3.98
CA LEU A 141 14.84 -19.79 3.99
C LEU A 141 15.39 -20.47 2.73
N ARG A 142 16.36 -19.83 2.06
CA ARG A 142 17.00 -20.42 0.90
C ARG A 142 18.02 -21.46 1.36
N PRO A 143 18.12 -22.59 0.64
CA PRO A 143 19.29 -23.43 0.78
C PRO A 143 20.51 -22.59 0.40
N ALA A 144 21.52 -22.54 1.27
CA ALA A 144 22.76 -21.85 1.00
C ALA A 144 23.31 -22.31 -0.35
N ARG A 145 23.71 -21.37 -1.22
CA ARG A 145 24.36 -21.70 -2.49
C ARG A 145 25.56 -22.62 -2.19
N GLY A 146 25.55 -23.84 -2.71
CA GLY A 146 26.67 -24.78 -2.62
C GLY A 146 26.53 -25.92 -1.61
N LEU A 147 25.49 -25.96 -0.76
CA LEU A 147 25.13 -27.20 -0.04
C LEU A 147 23.92 -27.85 -0.70
N ALA A 148 24.21 -28.70 -1.69
CA ALA A 148 23.32 -29.79 -2.02
C ALA A 148 23.37 -30.81 -0.86
N ASP A 149 22.78 -30.49 0.29
CA ASP A 149 22.45 -31.56 1.24
C ASP A 149 21.27 -31.24 2.15
N SER A 150 20.36 -32.19 2.16
CA SER A 150 19.09 -32.22 2.84
C SER A 150 19.25 -32.57 4.33
N THR A 151 20.03 -31.82 5.11
CA THR A 151 20.17 -32.09 6.56
C THR A 151 20.57 -30.85 7.35
N VAL A 152 19.82 -29.77 7.24
CA VAL A 152 19.89 -28.72 8.27
C VAL A 152 18.72 -28.94 9.22
N ASP A 153 19.01 -29.64 10.33
CA ASP A 153 18.12 -29.78 11.46
C ASP A 153 17.81 -28.38 12.03
N PRO A 154 16.56 -27.89 11.93
CA PRO A 154 16.17 -26.57 12.40
C PRO A 154 16.50 -26.35 13.88
N GLN A 155 16.49 -27.42 14.67
CA GLN A 155 16.75 -27.36 16.11
C GLN A 155 18.24 -27.10 16.38
N LYS A 156 19.16 -27.63 15.55
CA LYS A 156 20.58 -27.30 15.62
C LYS A 156 20.91 -25.88 15.14
N VAL A 157 20.13 -25.31 14.23
CA VAL A 157 20.29 -23.89 13.83
C VAL A 157 19.89 -22.96 14.96
N LEU A 158 18.82 -23.29 15.69
CA LEU A 158 18.40 -22.55 16.89
C LEU A 158 19.37 -22.75 18.08
N GLU A 159 19.81 -23.97 18.34
CA GLU A 159 20.72 -24.29 19.47
C GLU A 159 22.16 -23.82 19.25
N SER A 160 22.61 -23.70 17.99
CA SER A 160 23.97 -23.23 17.69
C SER A 160 24.16 -21.72 17.84
N GLY A 161 23.11 -20.97 18.20
CA GLY A 161 23.19 -19.51 18.31
C GLY A 161 23.45 -18.80 16.96
N HIS A 162 23.44 -19.53 15.84
CA HIS A 162 23.52 -19.01 14.48
C HIS A 162 22.16 -18.54 13.96
N ALA A 163 21.34 -17.96 14.84
CA ALA A 163 20.36 -16.98 14.41
C ALA A 163 21.16 -15.76 13.93
N PHE A 164 21.34 -15.68 12.61
CA PHE A 164 22.08 -14.61 11.92
C PHE A 164 21.75 -13.22 12.49
N LEU A 165 22.64 -12.69 13.33
CA LEU A 165 23.18 -11.36 13.07
C LEU A 165 24.11 -11.55 11.88
N ASP A 166 23.68 -11.15 10.69
CA ASP A 166 24.61 -10.80 9.62
C ASP A 166 25.31 -9.49 10.03
N ARG A 167 26.13 -9.56 11.08
CA ARG A 167 27.14 -8.54 11.39
C ARG A 167 28.42 -9.08 10.81
N GLY A 168 28.77 -8.56 9.65
CA GLY A 168 30.10 -8.71 9.08
C GLY A 168 31.17 -8.28 10.09
N GLN A 169 31.91 -9.25 10.59
CA GLN A 169 33.33 -9.11 10.91
C GLN A 169 34.01 -10.39 10.41
N CYS A 170 34.27 -10.42 9.11
CA CYS A 170 35.35 -11.23 8.58
C CYS A 170 36.56 -10.30 8.49
N GLU A 171 37.52 -10.43 9.42
CA GLU A 171 38.88 -9.97 9.18
C GLU A 171 39.49 -10.87 8.10
N GLY A 172 39.67 -10.30 6.91
CA GLY A 172 40.27 -10.92 5.76
C GLY A 172 40.04 -10.03 4.55
N ASP A 173 41.09 -9.71 3.81
CA ASP A 173 41.04 -8.79 2.67
C ASP A 173 40.03 -9.29 1.62
N VAL A 174 38.85 -8.69 1.61
CA VAL A 174 37.90 -8.83 0.50
C VAL A 174 38.35 -7.88 -0.59
N THR A 175 39.08 -8.40 -1.58
CA THR A 175 39.36 -7.66 -2.80
C THR A 175 38.04 -7.45 -3.55
N TRP A 176 37.62 -6.18 -3.61
CA TRP A 176 36.70 -5.71 -4.64
C TRP A 176 37.46 -5.70 -5.97
N ASP A 177 37.55 -6.86 -6.64
CA ASP A 177 37.99 -6.88 -8.02
C ASP A 177 36.78 -6.60 -8.91
N GLY A 178 36.65 -5.32 -9.24
CA GLY A 178 35.95 -4.91 -10.44
C GLY A 178 36.71 -5.40 -11.67
N ASP A 179 35.97 -5.96 -12.61
CA ASP A 179 36.23 -5.74 -14.02
C ASP A 179 34.90 -5.79 -14.78
N CYS A 180 34.44 -4.61 -15.16
CA CYS A 180 33.37 -4.42 -16.12
C CYS A 180 34.01 -4.31 -17.50
N PRO A 181 33.87 -5.29 -18.42
CA PRO A 181 34.30 -5.07 -19.78
C PRO A 181 33.27 -4.19 -20.49
N ARG A 182 33.55 -2.88 -20.50
CA ARG A 182 33.10 -1.98 -21.55
C ARG A 182 33.73 -2.44 -22.88
N GLN A 183 32.97 -3.18 -23.67
CA GLN A 183 32.90 -3.11 -25.14
C GLN A 183 32.17 -4.35 -25.66
N LEU A 184 30.87 -4.22 -25.92
CA LEU A 184 30.21 -5.03 -26.95
C LEU A 184 29.59 -4.04 -27.94
N VAL A 185 30.30 -3.92 -29.06
CA VAL A 185 29.88 -3.29 -30.29
C VAL A 185 28.64 -4.03 -30.80
N ASP A 186 27.69 -3.29 -31.38
CA ASP A 186 26.45 -3.78 -31.98
C ASP A 186 26.67 -5.01 -32.90
N ALA A 187 26.42 -6.21 -32.37
CA ALA A 187 26.22 -7.38 -33.20
C ALA A 187 24.73 -7.43 -33.57
N HIS A 188 24.40 -6.94 -34.76
CA HIS A 188 23.12 -7.23 -35.40
C HIS A 188 22.93 -8.75 -35.50
N VAL A 189 22.09 -9.31 -34.63
CA VAL A 189 21.60 -10.67 -34.74
C VAL A 189 20.72 -10.74 -35.98
N GLN A 190 21.28 -11.25 -37.09
CA GLN A 190 20.49 -11.66 -38.23
C GLN A 190 19.71 -12.90 -37.83
N ILE A 191 18.40 -12.74 -37.61
CA ILE A 191 17.48 -13.86 -37.47
C ILE A 191 17.42 -14.54 -38.84
N PRO A 192 17.82 -15.82 -38.98
CA PRO A 192 17.69 -16.52 -40.24
C PRO A 192 16.21 -16.60 -40.60
N VAL A 193 15.83 -15.94 -41.69
CA VAL A 193 14.47 -16.00 -42.23
C VAL A 193 14.26 -17.40 -42.79
N GLU A 194 13.47 -18.23 -42.09
CA GLU A 194 13.09 -19.53 -42.64
C GLU A 194 12.35 -19.33 -43.97
N PRO A 195 12.66 -20.13 -45.00
CA PRO A 195 12.02 -20.00 -46.31
C PRO A 195 10.50 -20.20 -46.16
N ALA A 196 9.72 -19.28 -46.70
CA ALA A 196 8.26 -19.31 -46.64
C ALA A 196 7.74 -20.66 -47.18
N ALA A 197 6.99 -21.38 -46.35
CA ALA A 197 6.41 -22.66 -46.76
C ALA A 197 5.51 -22.48 -47.99
N THR A 198 5.69 -23.33 -48.99
CA THR A 198 4.88 -23.35 -50.22
C THR A 198 3.82 -24.44 -50.17
N CYS A 199 2.69 -24.21 -50.84
CA CYS A 199 1.60 -25.17 -50.93
C CYS A 199 2.03 -26.36 -51.80
N PRO A 200 1.83 -27.61 -51.36
CA PRO A 200 2.25 -28.79 -52.12
C PRO A 200 1.45 -29.02 -53.41
N VAL A 201 0.28 -28.39 -53.56
CA VAL A 201 -0.59 -28.58 -54.73
C VAL A 201 -0.31 -27.54 -55.82
N CYS A 202 -0.11 -26.28 -55.45
CA CYS A 202 0.05 -25.19 -56.43
C CYS A 202 1.39 -24.45 -56.35
N SER A 203 2.30 -24.86 -55.45
CA SER A 203 3.64 -24.30 -55.25
C SER A 203 3.69 -22.81 -54.85
N LEU A 204 2.55 -22.17 -54.56
CA LEU A 204 2.49 -20.79 -54.09
C LEU A 204 2.74 -20.69 -52.58
N PRO A 205 3.38 -19.62 -52.09
CA PRO A 205 3.61 -19.42 -50.66
C PRO A 205 2.29 -19.24 -49.90
N PHE A 206 2.21 -19.78 -48.69
CA PHE A 206 1.09 -19.47 -47.78
C PHE A 206 1.19 -18.00 -47.33
N SER A 207 0.06 -17.30 -47.24
CA SER A 207 0.05 -15.99 -46.59
C SER A 207 0.28 -16.17 -45.08
N ASN A 208 1.04 -15.27 -44.46
CA ASN A 208 1.53 -15.41 -43.08
C ASN A 208 0.42 -15.63 -42.03
N GLU A 209 -0.83 -15.28 -42.34
CA GLU A 209 -1.95 -15.34 -41.39
C GLU A 209 -2.97 -16.44 -41.68
N SER A 210 -2.93 -17.11 -42.85
CA SER A 210 -3.97 -18.08 -43.23
C SER A 210 -3.51 -19.54 -43.12
N GLN A 211 -4.34 -20.36 -42.48
CA GLN A 211 -4.13 -21.82 -42.41
C GLN A 211 -4.46 -22.53 -43.74
N TYR A 212 -4.91 -21.83 -44.77
CA TYR A 212 -5.40 -22.41 -46.03
C TYR A 212 -4.76 -21.70 -47.22
N CYS A 213 -4.39 -22.44 -48.25
CA CYS A 213 -3.92 -21.85 -49.50
C CYS A 213 -5.06 -21.08 -50.18
N ARG A 214 -4.81 -19.84 -50.60
CA ARG A 214 -5.83 -19.00 -51.26
C ARG A 214 -6.32 -19.56 -52.60
N GLU A 215 -5.44 -20.21 -53.36
CA GLU A 215 -5.78 -20.68 -54.71
C GLU A 215 -6.52 -22.02 -54.70
N CYS A 216 -6.04 -23.00 -53.94
CA CYS A 216 -6.59 -24.36 -53.99
C CYS A 216 -7.39 -24.77 -52.73
N GLY A 217 -7.48 -23.90 -51.71
CA GLY A 217 -8.21 -24.16 -50.48
C GLY A 217 -7.59 -25.23 -49.56
N GLN A 218 -6.46 -25.81 -49.95
CA GLN A 218 -5.79 -26.85 -49.15
C GLN A 218 -5.29 -26.27 -47.83
N LYS A 219 -5.67 -26.94 -46.72
CA LYS A 219 -5.17 -26.60 -45.39
C LYS A 219 -3.68 -26.87 -45.35
N ARG A 220 -2.91 -25.89 -44.85
CA ARG A 220 -1.47 -26.04 -44.61
C ARG A 220 -1.29 -27.32 -43.79
N PRO A 221 -0.54 -28.32 -44.29
CA PRO A 221 -0.25 -29.50 -43.50
C PRO A 221 0.57 -29.01 -42.32
N LEU A 222 -0.09 -28.84 -41.17
CA LEU A 222 0.57 -28.79 -39.89
C LEU A 222 1.16 -30.19 -39.73
N LYS A 223 2.33 -30.41 -40.36
CA LYS A 223 3.29 -31.31 -39.74
C LYS A 223 3.41 -30.73 -38.35
N GLN A 224 2.74 -31.35 -37.39
CA GLN A 224 3.23 -31.32 -36.03
C GLN A 224 4.66 -31.75 -36.20
N ALA A 225 5.57 -30.78 -36.26
CA ALA A 225 6.95 -31.03 -35.99
C ALA A 225 6.88 -31.58 -34.58
N LYS A 226 6.76 -32.91 -34.47
CA LYS A 226 7.23 -33.63 -33.31
C LYS A 226 8.68 -33.19 -33.33
N PRO A 227 9.08 -32.25 -32.45
CA PRO A 227 10.41 -31.69 -32.54
C PRO A 227 11.31 -32.92 -32.53
N GLU A 228 12.02 -33.11 -33.64
CA GLU A 228 13.09 -34.06 -33.68
C GLU A 228 14.06 -33.42 -32.69
N PHE A 229 13.96 -33.84 -31.43
CA PHE A 229 14.95 -33.56 -30.42
C PHE A 229 16.19 -34.25 -30.98
N GLN A 230 16.92 -33.54 -31.85
CA GLN A 230 18.35 -33.68 -31.92
C GLN A 230 18.77 -33.69 -30.46
N LYS A 231 19.32 -34.82 -30.04
CA LYS A 231 20.08 -34.88 -28.80
C LYS A 231 21.19 -33.84 -28.95
N LEU A 232 20.87 -32.61 -28.59
CA LEU A 232 21.85 -31.61 -28.23
C LEU A 232 22.44 -32.16 -26.95
N ASP A 233 23.49 -32.97 -27.09
CA ASP A 233 24.28 -33.54 -26.00
C ASP A 233 25.08 -32.46 -25.24
N ALA A 234 24.68 -31.19 -25.36
CA ALA A 234 25.17 -30.08 -24.59
C ALA A 234 23.95 -29.33 -24.04
N ASP A 235 23.85 -29.32 -22.71
CA ASP A 235 22.86 -28.56 -21.96
C ASP A 235 22.86 -27.11 -22.49
N PRO A 236 21.77 -26.61 -23.10
CA PRO A 236 21.73 -25.25 -23.66
C PRO A 236 21.85 -24.16 -22.57
N TRP A 237 21.84 -24.58 -21.31
CA TRP A 237 22.04 -23.76 -20.13
C TRP A 237 23.48 -23.89 -19.63
N THR A 238 24.45 -23.46 -20.44
CA THR A 238 25.78 -23.19 -19.88
C THR A 238 25.63 -22.15 -18.77
N ASP A 239 26.44 -22.25 -17.72
CA ASP A 239 26.44 -21.28 -16.60
C ASP A 239 26.50 -19.83 -17.12
N GLU A 240 27.21 -19.61 -18.21
CA GLU A 240 27.30 -18.31 -18.88
C GLU A 240 25.96 -17.83 -19.49
N SER A 241 25.18 -18.72 -20.09
CA SER A 241 23.86 -18.39 -20.66
C SER A 241 22.84 -18.08 -19.58
N LEU A 242 22.88 -18.83 -18.47
CA LEU A 242 22.09 -18.52 -17.28
C LEU A 242 22.49 -17.16 -16.71
N GLN A 243 23.79 -16.88 -16.56
CA GLN A 243 24.28 -15.63 -16.00
C GLN A 243 23.91 -14.41 -16.86
N ARG A 244 23.91 -14.53 -18.19
CA ARG A 244 23.39 -13.49 -19.11
C ARG A 244 21.88 -13.28 -18.97
N ALA A 245 21.10 -14.35 -18.87
CA ALA A 245 19.65 -14.25 -18.66
C ALA A 245 19.31 -13.60 -17.32
N TRP A 246 20.07 -13.92 -16.26
CA TRP A 246 19.93 -13.31 -14.93
C TRP A 246 20.28 -11.82 -14.94
N THR A 247 21.43 -11.45 -15.50
CA THR A 247 21.84 -10.03 -15.59
C THR A 247 20.87 -9.19 -16.41
N TRP A 248 20.29 -9.75 -17.48
CA TRP A 248 19.24 -9.10 -18.25
C TRP A 248 17.94 -8.91 -17.45
N LEU A 249 17.50 -9.95 -16.71
CA LEU A 249 16.34 -9.86 -15.83
C LEU A 249 16.53 -8.82 -14.72
N ASP A 250 17.71 -8.81 -14.08
CA ASP A 250 18.03 -7.85 -13.03
C ASP A 250 18.02 -6.40 -13.58
N SER A 251 18.62 -6.16 -14.74
CA SER A 251 18.61 -4.83 -15.39
C SER A 251 17.20 -4.35 -15.77
N ARG A 252 16.34 -5.25 -16.26
CA ARG A 252 14.94 -4.93 -16.56
C ARG A 252 14.14 -4.67 -15.29
N HIS A 253 14.38 -5.44 -14.22
CA HIS A 253 13.75 -5.21 -12.93
C HIS A 253 14.19 -3.88 -12.30
N GLU A 254 15.46 -3.49 -12.43
CA GLU A 254 15.96 -2.22 -11.95
C GLU A 254 15.32 -1.03 -12.67
N THR A 255 15.18 -1.11 -14.00
CA THR A 255 14.53 -0.05 -14.80
C THR A 255 13.04 0.07 -14.47
N GLU A 256 12.30 -1.04 -14.36
CA GLU A 256 10.89 -1.01 -13.94
C GLU A 256 10.74 -0.51 -12.49
N ALA A 257 11.61 -0.92 -11.58
CA ALA A 257 11.59 -0.45 -10.19
C ALA A 257 11.98 1.04 -10.07
N SER A 258 12.86 1.55 -10.94
CA SER A 258 13.19 2.98 -11.03
C SER A 258 11.98 3.78 -11.52
N LEU A 259 11.32 3.33 -12.59
CA LEU A 259 10.11 3.98 -13.12
C LEU A 259 8.98 4.03 -12.07
N ARG A 260 8.77 2.93 -11.33
CA ARG A 260 7.76 2.88 -10.26
C ARG A 260 8.09 3.81 -9.10
N ARG A 261 9.36 3.94 -8.70
CA ARG A 261 9.80 4.92 -7.70
C ARG A 261 9.51 6.35 -8.15
N SER A 262 9.88 6.69 -9.37
CA SER A 262 9.60 8.01 -9.94
C SER A 262 8.09 8.31 -10.01
N LEU A 263 7.27 7.32 -10.35
CA LEU A 263 5.81 7.45 -10.31
C LEU A 263 5.25 7.62 -8.89
N ALA A 264 5.82 6.93 -7.90
CA ALA A 264 5.43 7.06 -6.50
C ALA A 264 5.78 8.46 -5.96
N GLU A 265 7.01 8.93 -6.21
CA GLU A 265 7.47 10.28 -5.86
C GLU A 265 6.60 11.36 -6.52
N HIS A 266 6.21 11.17 -7.79
CA HIS A 266 5.30 12.10 -8.47
C HIS A 266 3.92 12.14 -7.82
N ARG A 267 3.37 11.00 -7.40
CA ARG A 267 2.06 10.94 -6.71
C ARG A 267 2.12 11.60 -5.34
N GLU A 268 3.23 11.44 -4.62
CA GLU A 268 3.45 12.08 -3.32
C GLU A 268 3.53 13.61 -3.49
N ALA A 269 4.32 14.10 -4.45
CA ALA A 269 4.39 15.52 -4.78
C ALA A 269 3.02 16.11 -5.19
N GLU A 270 2.20 15.38 -5.94
CA GLU A 270 0.83 15.80 -6.27
C GLU A 270 -0.07 15.91 -5.02
N LEU A 271 0.06 15.00 -4.06
CA LEU A 271 -0.68 15.04 -2.80
C LEU A 271 -0.26 16.23 -1.94
N GLU A 272 1.05 16.47 -1.82
CA GLU A 272 1.58 17.66 -1.13
C GLU A 272 1.07 18.95 -1.76
N GLN A 273 1.08 19.04 -3.10
CA GLN A 273 0.57 20.21 -3.81
C GLN A 273 -0.93 20.43 -3.55
N ARG A 274 -1.73 19.35 -3.52
CA ARG A 274 -3.16 19.43 -3.16
C ARG A 274 -3.36 19.91 -1.72
N GLN A 275 -2.56 19.43 -0.78
CA GLN A 275 -2.64 19.86 0.61
C GLN A 275 -2.31 21.34 0.77
N VAL A 276 -1.25 21.82 0.09
CA VAL A 276 -0.89 23.25 0.07
C VAL A 276 -2.01 24.10 -0.52
N GLN A 277 -2.62 23.67 -1.64
CA GLN A 277 -3.77 24.37 -2.23
C GLN A 277 -4.99 24.39 -1.29
N GLU A 278 -5.27 23.30 -0.58
CA GLU A 278 -6.36 23.25 0.39
C GLU A 278 -6.11 24.18 1.58
N GLN A 279 -4.88 24.23 2.09
CA GLN A 279 -4.48 25.17 3.15
C GLN A 279 -4.62 26.63 2.70
N GLN A 280 -4.16 26.95 1.49
CA GLN A 280 -4.33 28.29 0.91
C GLN A 280 -5.82 28.67 0.77
N ARG A 281 -6.66 27.73 0.31
CA ARG A 281 -8.10 27.93 0.21
C ARG A 281 -8.75 28.17 1.57
N LYS A 282 -8.37 27.41 2.60
CA LYS A 282 -8.85 27.62 3.98
C LYS A 282 -8.45 28.99 4.52
N ALA A 283 -7.17 29.36 4.38
CA ALA A 283 -6.69 30.68 4.81
C ALA A 283 -7.41 31.84 4.10
N TYR A 284 -7.73 31.67 2.81
CA TYR A 284 -8.52 32.66 2.07
C TYR A 284 -9.95 32.79 2.59
N LEU A 285 -10.61 31.67 2.88
CA LEU A 285 -11.97 31.68 3.45
C LEU A 285 -11.99 32.32 4.84
N GLU A 286 -11.04 32.01 5.71
CA GLU A 286 -10.92 32.65 7.03
C GLU A 286 -10.71 34.17 6.92
N LEU A 287 -9.97 34.63 5.92
CA LEU A 287 -9.79 36.06 5.66
C LEU A 287 -11.09 36.72 5.19
N GLN A 288 -11.87 36.04 4.35
CA GLN A 288 -13.18 36.50 3.91
C GLN A 288 -14.16 36.58 5.08
N GLU A 289 -14.21 35.57 5.93
CA GLU A 289 -15.06 35.56 7.13
C GLU A 289 -14.71 36.72 8.08
N ARG A 290 -13.41 36.98 8.30
CA ARG A 290 -12.96 38.14 9.10
C ARG A 290 -13.39 39.47 8.50
N ARG A 291 -13.35 39.63 7.17
CA ARG A 291 -13.83 40.85 6.50
C ARG A 291 -15.33 41.03 6.69
N ILE A 292 -16.12 39.97 6.52
CA ILE A 292 -17.56 40.02 6.71
C ILE A 292 -17.91 40.37 8.17
N GLN A 293 -17.20 39.79 9.14
CA GLN A 293 -17.38 40.13 10.55
C GLN A 293 -17.06 41.59 10.84
N GLN A 294 -15.94 42.10 10.30
CA GLN A 294 -15.59 43.51 10.45
C GLN A 294 -16.65 44.45 9.84
N GLU A 295 -17.15 44.14 8.65
CA GLU A 295 -18.22 44.92 8.00
C GLU A 295 -19.52 44.90 8.82
N GLN A 296 -19.86 43.76 9.44
CA GLN A 296 -21.01 43.63 10.33
C GLN A 296 -20.85 44.46 11.60
N GLU A 297 -19.65 44.45 12.21
CA GLU A 297 -19.34 45.28 13.39
C GLU A 297 -19.41 46.77 13.05
N GLU A 298 -18.85 47.19 11.92
CA GLU A 298 -18.91 48.57 11.42
C GLU A 298 -20.35 48.99 11.07
N ALA A 299 -21.17 48.09 10.52
CA ALA A 299 -22.58 48.36 10.27
C ALA A 299 -23.36 48.53 11.57
N LYS A 300 -23.13 47.65 12.56
CA LYS A 300 -23.75 47.73 13.89
C LYS A 300 -23.35 49.02 14.62
N ALA A 301 -22.08 49.41 14.56
CA ALA A 301 -21.61 50.66 15.14
C ALA A 301 -22.29 51.89 14.51
N ARG A 302 -22.46 51.90 13.18
CA ARG A 302 -23.20 52.96 12.47
C ARG A 302 -24.68 53.02 12.87
N GLU A 303 -25.32 51.87 13.09
CA GLU A 303 -26.70 51.80 13.57
C GLU A 303 -26.83 52.33 15.00
N GLU A 304 -25.92 51.96 15.90
CA GLU A 304 -25.88 52.46 17.27
C GLU A 304 -25.65 53.99 17.33
N GLU A 305 -24.76 54.52 16.48
CA GLU A 305 -24.54 55.97 16.35
C GLU A 305 -25.76 56.70 15.80
N ALA A 306 -26.43 56.15 14.77
CA ALA A 306 -27.67 56.71 14.23
C ALA A 306 -28.80 56.71 15.28
N ASN A 307 -28.93 55.63 16.05
CA ASN A 307 -29.89 55.53 17.14
C ASN A 307 -29.61 56.54 18.26
N LYS A 308 -28.34 56.75 18.60
CA LYS A 308 -27.93 57.79 19.56
C LYS A 308 -28.31 59.19 19.08
N HIS A 309 -28.05 59.50 17.80
CA HIS A 309 -28.43 60.79 17.21
C HIS A 309 -29.96 60.99 17.20
N LEU A 310 -30.73 59.94 16.90
CA LEU A 310 -32.20 59.98 16.99
C LEU A 310 -32.69 60.29 18.41
N MET A 311 -32.07 59.69 19.44
CA MET A 311 -32.41 59.99 20.84
C MET A 311 -32.06 61.42 21.24
N GLU A 312 -30.92 61.96 20.77
CA GLU A 312 -30.54 63.35 21.01
C GLU A 312 -31.52 64.34 20.35
N VAL A 313 -31.95 64.06 19.12
CA VAL A 313 -32.97 64.87 18.42
C VAL A 313 -34.30 64.86 19.16
N ASP A 314 -34.79 63.70 19.62
CA ASP A 314 -36.02 63.60 20.42
C ASP A 314 -35.90 64.37 21.75
N LEU A 315 -34.74 64.29 22.42
CA LEU A 315 -34.50 65.03 23.66
C LEU A 315 -34.54 66.55 23.43
N VAL A 316 -33.91 67.05 22.37
CA VAL A 316 -33.94 68.48 22.00
C VAL A 316 -35.36 68.93 21.65
N GLN A 317 -36.12 68.12 20.90
CA GLN A 317 -37.53 68.40 20.57
C GLN A 317 -38.40 68.48 21.83
N ARG A 318 -38.19 67.59 22.80
CA ARG A 318 -38.92 67.62 24.10
C ARG A 318 -38.55 68.85 24.93
N GLN A 319 -37.29 69.26 24.93
CA GLN A 319 -36.83 70.43 25.71
C GLN A 319 -37.26 71.76 25.09
N ALA A 320 -37.40 71.87 23.76
CA ALA A 320 -37.79 73.10 23.09
C ALA A 320 -39.21 73.60 23.47
N GLY A 321 -40.06 72.73 24.01
CA GLY A 321 -41.39 73.08 24.51
C GLY A 321 -42.38 73.56 23.41
N PRO A 322 -43.71 73.47 23.65
CA PRO A 322 -44.70 73.88 22.66
C PRO A 322 -44.65 75.39 22.30
N SER A 323 -43.94 76.21 23.07
CA SER A 323 -43.89 77.67 22.92
C SER A 323 -42.97 78.15 21.77
N LEU A 324 -41.92 77.40 21.41
CA LEU A 324 -41.05 77.72 20.28
C LEU A 324 -41.66 77.32 18.93
N LEU A 325 -42.38 76.18 18.88
CA LEU A 325 -43.11 75.75 17.69
C LEU A 325 -44.23 76.74 17.30
N ARG A 326 -44.85 77.43 18.27
CA ARG A 326 -45.81 78.52 18.00
C ARG A 326 -45.18 79.79 17.42
N ARG A 327 -43.89 80.06 17.69
CA ARG A 327 -43.20 81.26 17.18
C ARG A 327 -42.63 81.08 15.77
N LEU A 328 -42.27 79.85 15.38
CA LEU A 328 -41.81 79.56 14.01
C LEU A 328 -42.98 79.46 13.02
N ALA A 329 -44.15 78.98 13.46
CA ALA A 329 -45.36 78.97 12.63
C ALA A 329 -45.89 80.37 12.27
N SER A 330 -45.45 81.45 12.96
CA SER A 330 -45.88 82.82 12.67
C SER A 330 -44.98 83.57 11.68
N TRP A 331 -43.91 82.96 11.14
CA TRP A 331 -42.95 83.62 10.24
C TRP A 331 -43.00 83.15 8.77
N THR A 332 -43.81 82.14 8.41
CA THR A 332 -43.85 81.58 7.04
C THR A 332 -45.00 82.09 6.16
N CYS A 333 -45.76 83.10 6.57
CA CYS A 333 -46.55 83.91 5.62
C CYS A 333 -45.79 85.20 5.35
N PRO A 334 -45.18 85.35 4.17
CA PRO A 334 -45.81 86.28 3.25
C PRO A 334 -45.67 85.89 1.76
N PHE A 335 -46.47 86.59 0.95
CA PHE A 335 -46.41 86.68 -0.51
C PHE A 335 -47.14 85.58 -1.32
N SER A 336 -48.47 85.66 -1.25
CA SER A 336 -49.31 85.54 -2.45
C SER A 336 -49.38 86.90 -3.15
N GLY A 337 -48.77 86.98 -4.34
CA GLY A 337 -48.86 88.09 -5.29
C GLY A 337 -47.85 87.79 -6.41
N LEU A 338 -48.21 87.68 -7.69
CA LEU A 338 -49.34 88.15 -8.48
C LEU A 338 -49.57 87.16 -9.64
#